data_AF-A0A7D5LFF7-F1
#
_entry.id   AF-A0A7D5LFF7-F1
#
_cell.length_a   1.000
_cell.length_b   1.000
_cell.length_c   1.000
_cell.angle_alpha   90.00
_cell.angle_beta   90.00
_cell.angle_gamma   90.00
#
_symmetry.space_group_name_H-M   'P 1'
#
loop_
_entity.id
_entity.type
_entity.pdbx_description
1 polymer ?
#
loop_
_entity_poly.entity_id
_entity_poly.type
_entity_poly.pdbx_seq_one_letter_code
_entity_poly.pdbx_strand_id
1 'polypeptide(L)'
;MLFLLKTFTSRYILFSTMPLIIILSWGITILIEKYQKVGKIIFGASLIPALIFDYYLLFNPTKAPLPKDDRKGYFEDWTAGYGIKEIASFLKEKAKKGNVLIVTEGAFGTLPDGIAIYTKGNSNIEIWHASSIIEPYIYDEAKTREVYFAVNKSRFVNNPNLELIKEYPKAKSLDEKKGQDALLLFKINP
;
A
#
# COMPACT_ATOMS: atom_id res chain seq x y z
N MET A 1 -24.50 -13.56 13.77
CA MET A 1 -23.25 -14.00 13.11
C MET A 1 -22.23 -12.87 12.87
N LEU A 2 -22.60 -11.57 12.97
CA LEU A 2 -21.69 -10.43 12.79
C LEU A 2 -20.74 -10.13 13.99
N PHE A 3 -20.91 -10.79 15.14
CA PHE A 3 -20.15 -10.53 16.37
C PHE A 3 -18.88 -11.40 16.56
N LEU A 4 -18.58 -12.33 15.63
CA LEU A 4 -17.55 -13.35 15.85
C LEU A 4 -16.17 -13.05 15.23
N LEU A 5 -15.98 -11.90 14.58
CA LEU A 5 -14.71 -11.59 13.90
C LEU A 5 -14.08 -10.30 14.43
N LYS A 6 -12.92 -10.46 15.08
CA LYS A 6 -12.11 -9.42 15.74
C LYS A 6 -11.53 -8.37 14.77
N THR A 7 -11.61 -8.58 13.45
CA THR A 7 -11.03 -7.69 12.42
C THR A 7 -11.92 -7.62 11.18
N PHE A 8 -13.00 -6.84 11.22
CA PHE A 8 -13.72 -6.43 10.01
C PHE A 8 -12.89 -5.38 9.27
N THR A 9 -12.31 -5.73 8.12
CA THR A 9 -11.81 -4.74 7.16
C THR A 9 -12.87 -4.47 6.10
N SER A 10 -12.90 -3.26 5.56
CA SER A 10 -13.98 -2.81 4.65
C SER A 10 -14.16 -3.72 3.43
N ARG A 11 -13.07 -4.39 2.98
CA ARG A 11 -13.09 -5.35 1.86
C ARG A 11 -14.05 -6.54 2.05
N TYR A 12 -14.32 -6.96 3.28
CA TYR A 12 -15.23 -8.09 3.52
C TYR A 12 -16.71 -7.68 3.49
N ILE A 13 -17.01 -6.39 3.65
CA ILE A 13 -18.39 -5.86 3.65
C ILE A 13 -18.83 -5.53 2.22
N LEU A 14 -17.91 -5.33 1.29
CA LEU A 14 -18.18 -4.95 -0.10
C LEU A 14 -19.20 -5.85 -0.82
N PHE A 15 -19.19 -7.16 -0.55
CA PHE A 15 -20.18 -8.07 -1.14
C PHE A 15 -21.56 -7.93 -0.50
N SER A 16 -21.61 -7.61 0.80
CA SER A 16 -22.87 -7.33 1.49
C SER A 16 -23.45 -5.96 1.15
N THR A 17 -22.64 -5.01 0.65
CA THR A 17 -23.17 -3.68 0.30
C THR A 17 -24.11 -3.71 -0.90
N MET A 18 -23.93 -4.63 -1.86
CA MET A 18 -24.78 -4.70 -3.06
C MET A 18 -26.28 -4.86 -2.77
N PRO A 19 -26.74 -5.88 -2.02
CA PRO A 19 -28.16 -5.99 -1.68
C PRO A 19 -28.64 -4.85 -0.76
N LEU A 20 -27.77 -4.33 0.11
CA LEU A 20 -28.10 -3.22 0.99
C LEU A 20 -28.39 -1.93 0.23
N ILE A 21 -27.71 -1.67 -0.90
CA ILE A 21 -27.96 -0.50 -1.75
C ILE A 21 -29.39 -0.51 -2.31
N ILE A 22 -29.91 -1.68 -2.71
CA ILE A 22 -31.28 -1.81 -3.23
C ILE A 22 -32.29 -1.46 -2.13
N ILE A 23 -32.10 -2.01 -0.93
CA ILE A 23 -32.97 -1.75 0.24
C ILE A 23 -32.89 -0.27 0.66
N LEU A 24 -31.68 0.30 0.67
CA LEU A 24 -31.46 1.73 0.94
C LEU A 24 -32.17 2.62 -0.07
N SER A 25 -32.06 2.33 -1.37
CA SER A 25 -32.72 3.08 -2.44
C SER A 25 -34.25 3.10 -2.27
N TRP A 26 -34.83 1.93 -1.98
CA TRP A 26 -36.26 1.81 -1.71
C TRP A 26 -36.68 2.63 -0.48
N GLY A 27 -35.96 2.52 0.64
CA GLY A 27 -36.23 3.28 1.86
C GLY A 27 -36.10 4.79 1.66
N ILE A 28 -35.09 5.24 0.92
CA ILE A 28 -34.89 6.66 0.58
C ILE A 28 -36.06 7.19 -0.27
N THR A 29 -36.54 6.40 -1.24
CA THR A 29 -37.67 6.78 -2.09
C THR A 29 -38.93 7.03 -1.25
N ILE A 30 -39.27 6.12 -0.34
CA ILE A 30 -40.42 6.26 0.57
C ILE A 30 -40.29 7.53 1.43
N LEU A 31 -39.09 7.80 1.96
CA LEU A 31 -38.84 9.00 2.78
C LEU A 31 -38.97 10.29 1.98
N ILE A 32 -38.47 10.31 0.74
CA ILE A 32 -38.57 11.47 -0.14
C ILE A 32 -40.03 11.72 -0.53
N GLU A 33 -40.81 10.69 -0.84
CA GLU A 33 -42.23 10.84 -1.18
C GLU A 33 -43.03 11.37 0.02
N LYS A 34 -42.75 10.88 1.23
CA LYS A 34 -43.45 11.30 2.45
C LYS A 34 -43.14 12.74 2.87
N TYR A 35 -41.90 13.19 2.74
CA TYR A 35 -41.44 14.50 3.22
C TYR A 35 -41.09 15.49 2.09
N GLN A 36 -41.39 15.13 0.84
CA GLN A 36 -41.22 15.90 -0.39
C GLN A 36 -39.94 16.75 -0.44
N LYS A 37 -40.07 18.09 -0.30
CA LYS A 37 -38.95 19.04 -0.37
C LYS A 37 -37.91 18.78 0.73
N VAL A 38 -38.36 18.52 1.95
CA VAL A 38 -37.47 18.27 3.10
C VAL A 38 -36.71 16.96 2.90
N GLY A 39 -37.39 15.92 2.40
CA GLY A 39 -36.76 14.63 2.10
C GLY A 39 -35.63 14.75 1.07
N LYS A 40 -35.84 15.52 -0.02
CA LYS A 40 -34.80 15.77 -1.04
C LYS A 40 -33.59 16.52 -0.46
N ILE A 41 -33.83 17.52 0.39
CA ILE A 41 -32.75 18.30 1.02
C ILE A 41 -31.92 17.41 1.95
N ILE A 42 -32.57 16.61 2.82
CA ILE A 42 -31.87 15.70 3.73
C ILE A 42 -31.07 14.66 2.95
N PHE A 43 -31.65 14.07 1.90
CA PHE A 43 -30.94 13.14 1.04
C PHE A 43 -29.71 13.80 0.38
N GLY A 44 -29.87 14.98 -0.22
CA GLY A 44 -28.76 15.72 -0.80
C GLY A 44 -27.66 16.04 0.23
N ALA A 45 -28.05 16.46 1.45
CA ALA A 45 -27.12 16.71 2.54
C ALA A 45 -26.37 15.45 2.99
N SER A 46 -27.02 14.29 2.97
CA SER A 46 -26.40 13.00 3.32
C SER A 46 -25.30 12.55 2.35
N LEU A 47 -25.28 13.10 1.13
CA LEU A 47 -24.22 12.84 0.15
C LEU A 47 -22.95 13.66 0.41
N ILE A 48 -23.03 14.76 1.17
CA ILE A 48 -21.90 15.66 1.42
C ILE A 48 -20.69 14.91 2.02
N PRO A 49 -20.83 14.07 3.08
CA PRO A 49 -19.70 13.31 3.60
C PRO A 49 -19.05 12.37 2.58
N ALA A 50 -19.86 11.75 1.70
CA ALA A 50 -19.35 10.86 0.65
C ALA A 50 -18.56 11.66 -0.40
N LEU A 51 -19.07 12.82 -0.83
CA LEU A 51 -18.37 13.71 -1.75
C LEU A 51 -17.05 14.26 -1.16
N ILE A 52 -17.03 14.58 0.14
CA ILE A 52 -15.81 14.98 0.84
C ILE A 52 -14.80 13.83 0.86
N PHE A 53 -15.25 12.61 1.15
CA PHE A 53 -14.41 11.42 1.12
C PHE A 53 -13.79 11.20 -0.26
N ASP A 54 -14.61 11.23 -1.33
CA ASP A 54 -14.16 11.04 -2.71
C ASP A 54 -13.19 12.14 -3.15
N TYR A 55 -13.47 13.39 -2.81
CA TYR A 55 -12.58 14.51 -3.08
C TYR A 55 -11.19 14.28 -2.47
N TYR A 56 -11.12 13.90 -1.20
CA TYR A 56 -9.83 13.60 -0.58
C TYR A 56 -9.19 12.36 -1.19
N LEU A 57 -9.94 11.30 -1.48
CA LEU A 57 -9.36 10.09 -2.07
C LEU A 57 -8.69 10.36 -3.43
N LEU A 58 -9.29 11.21 -4.26
CA LEU A 58 -8.80 11.56 -5.59
C LEU A 58 -7.63 12.56 -5.56
N PHE A 59 -7.71 13.60 -4.72
CA PHE A 59 -6.77 14.72 -4.79
C PHE A 59 -5.77 14.77 -3.63
N ASN A 60 -6.09 14.19 -2.47
CA ASN A 60 -5.20 14.13 -1.32
C ASN A 60 -5.49 12.91 -0.43
N PRO A 61 -5.13 11.69 -0.89
CA PRO A 61 -5.57 10.45 -0.26
C PRO A 61 -5.17 10.34 1.21
N THR A 62 -4.05 10.97 1.60
CA THR A 62 -3.58 10.97 2.99
C THR A 62 -4.52 11.69 3.98
N LYS A 63 -5.38 12.58 3.48
CA LYS A 63 -6.42 13.29 4.25
C LYS A 63 -7.80 12.63 4.18
N ALA A 64 -7.96 11.55 3.40
CA ALA A 64 -9.24 10.87 3.30
C ALA A 64 -9.66 10.33 4.67
N PRO A 65 -10.93 10.52 5.10
CA PRO A 65 -11.42 10.09 6.40
C PRO A 65 -11.67 8.57 6.40
N LEU A 66 -10.60 7.79 6.30
CA LEU A 66 -10.63 6.34 6.36
C LEU A 66 -10.75 5.83 7.81
N PRO A 67 -11.41 4.67 8.02
CA PRO A 67 -11.26 3.92 9.27
C PRO A 67 -9.77 3.70 9.60
N LYS A 68 -9.42 3.77 10.88
CA LYS A 68 -8.01 3.71 11.33
C LYS A 68 -7.26 2.49 10.79
N ASP A 69 -7.90 1.33 10.77
CA ASP A 69 -7.25 0.08 10.34
C ASP A 69 -7.05 0.01 8.82
N ASP A 70 -7.99 0.56 8.04
CA ASP A 70 -7.82 0.68 6.59
C ASP A 70 -6.73 1.71 6.26
N ARG A 71 -6.74 2.87 6.94
CA ARG A 71 -5.71 3.91 6.76
C ARG A 71 -4.32 3.36 7.04
N LYS A 72 -4.15 2.61 8.12
CA LYS A 72 -2.88 1.93 8.45
C LYS A 72 -2.41 1.08 7.28
N GLY A 73 -3.28 0.20 6.79
CA GLY A 73 -2.94 -0.75 5.72
C GLY A 73 -2.61 -0.09 4.38
N TYR A 74 -3.39 0.93 3.99
CA TYR A 74 -3.21 1.60 2.71
C TYR A 74 -2.12 2.66 2.71
N PHE A 75 -1.91 3.36 3.83
CA PHE A 75 -1.11 4.57 3.86
C PHE A 75 0.06 4.61 4.84
N GLU A 76 0.00 3.91 5.98
CA GLU A 76 0.98 4.11 7.06
C GLU A 76 1.99 2.97 7.19
N ASP A 77 1.54 1.72 7.09
CA ASP A 77 2.32 0.55 7.51
C ASP A 77 3.06 -0.15 6.37
N TRP A 78 3.77 -1.23 6.69
CA TRP A 78 4.53 -2.09 5.76
C TRP A 78 3.75 -2.58 4.53
N THR A 79 2.41 -2.61 4.60
CA THR A 79 1.54 -2.98 3.47
C THR A 79 1.26 -1.86 2.49
N ALA A 80 1.63 -0.61 2.80
CA ALA A 80 1.40 0.55 1.95
C ALA A 80 2.37 0.56 0.75
N GLY A 81 1.85 0.78 -0.46
CA GLY A 81 2.61 0.62 -1.72
C GLY A 81 3.55 1.76 -2.12
N TYR A 82 3.87 2.68 -1.21
CA TYR A 82 4.73 3.84 -1.51
C TYR A 82 6.13 3.40 -1.94
N GLY A 83 6.71 4.03 -2.96
CA GLY A 83 8.07 3.78 -3.43
C GLY A 83 8.21 2.57 -4.36
N ILE A 84 7.23 1.66 -4.43
CA ILE A 84 7.35 0.43 -5.23
C ILE A 84 7.48 0.75 -6.72
N LYS A 85 6.66 1.67 -7.24
CA LYS A 85 6.71 2.07 -8.65
C LYS A 85 8.05 2.75 -8.97
N GLU A 86 8.53 3.59 -8.07
CA GLU A 86 9.80 4.32 -8.20
C GLU A 86 11.00 3.37 -8.17
N ILE A 87 11.01 2.39 -7.26
CA ILE A 87 12.03 1.34 -7.21
C ILE A 87 11.98 0.51 -8.49
N ALA A 88 10.81 0.08 -8.94
CA ALA A 88 10.68 -0.68 -10.18
C ALA A 88 11.18 0.10 -11.40
N SER A 89 10.89 1.40 -11.49
CA SER A 89 11.44 2.29 -12.52
C SER A 89 12.96 2.41 -12.43
N PHE A 90 13.50 2.57 -11.21
CA PHE A 90 14.95 2.58 -10.98
C PHE A 90 15.61 1.28 -11.45
N LEU A 91 15.04 0.12 -11.09
CA LEU A 91 15.55 -1.20 -11.49
C LEU A 91 15.50 -1.37 -13.00
N LYS A 92 14.45 -0.91 -13.68
CA LYS A 92 14.37 -0.94 -15.15
C LYS A 92 15.48 -0.13 -15.81
N GLU A 93 15.83 1.03 -15.27
CA GLU A 93 16.94 1.83 -15.79
C GLU A 93 18.29 1.13 -15.58
N LYS A 94 18.48 0.49 -14.42
CA LYS A 94 19.69 -0.31 -14.16
C LYS A 94 19.80 -1.55 -15.04
N ALA A 95 18.68 -2.22 -15.27
CA ALA A 95 18.57 -3.42 -16.09
C ALA A 95 18.90 -3.21 -17.58
N LYS A 96 18.96 -1.95 -18.05
CA LYS A 96 19.47 -1.62 -19.39
C LYS A 96 20.98 -1.86 -19.53
N LYS A 97 21.72 -1.89 -18.42
CA LYS A 97 23.18 -2.05 -18.40
C LYS A 97 23.64 -3.48 -18.13
N GLY A 98 22.73 -4.36 -17.69
CA GLY A 98 23.03 -5.74 -17.35
C GLY A 98 21.98 -6.33 -16.43
N ASN A 99 22.22 -7.56 -15.96
CA ASN A 99 21.32 -8.22 -15.02
C ASN A 99 21.36 -7.55 -13.65
N VAL A 100 20.18 -7.37 -13.06
CA VAL A 100 19.98 -6.77 -11.74
C VAL A 100 19.21 -7.75 -10.88
N LEU A 101 19.69 -7.96 -9.66
CA LEU A 101 18.96 -8.69 -8.63
C LEU A 101 18.35 -7.71 -7.64
N ILE A 102 17.06 -7.85 -7.38
CA ILE A 102 16.39 -7.17 -6.26
C ILE A 102 15.96 -8.23 -5.24
N VAL A 103 16.43 -8.06 -4.01
CA VAL A 103 15.98 -8.83 -2.87
C VAL A 103 14.92 -8.02 -2.15
N THR A 104 13.79 -8.63 -1.82
CA THR A 104 12.67 -7.97 -1.13
C THR A 104 12.36 -8.66 0.19
N GLU A 105 11.91 -7.90 1.19
CA GLU A 105 11.38 -8.53 2.41
C GLU A 105 10.07 -9.28 2.14
N GLY A 106 9.94 -10.46 2.76
CA GLY A 106 8.73 -11.27 2.70
C GLY A 106 8.66 -12.14 1.44
N ALA A 107 7.88 -13.22 1.53
CA ALA A 107 7.75 -14.21 0.46
C ALA A 107 6.64 -13.88 -0.57
N PHE A 108 5.70 -13.01 -0.23
CA PHE A 108 4.55 -12.63 -1.05
C PHE A 108 3.93 -11.32 -0.52
N GLY A 109 3.03 -10.72 -1.29
CA GLY A 109 2.27 -9.53 -0.90
C GLY A 109 2.81 -8.25 -1.52
N THR A 110 2.44 -7.10 -0.93
CA THR A 110 2.54 -5.79 -1.59
C THR A 110 3.92 -5.49 -2.17
N LEU A 111 5.00 -5.74 -1.43
CA LEU A 111 6.35 -5.39 -1.87
C LEU A 111 6.86 -6.31 -3.01
N PRO A 112 7.02 -7.63 -2.80
CA PRO A 112 7.53 -8.51 -3.87
C PRO A 112 6.62 -8.52 -5.10
N ASP A 113 5.31 -8.67 -4.90
CA ASP A 113 4.35 -8.74 -6.02
C ASP A 113 4.22 -7.39 -6.72
N GLY A 114 4.27 -6.29 -5.96
CA GLY A 114 4.24 -4.95 -6.52
C GLY A 114 5.44 -4.69 -7.42
N ILE A 115 6.64 -5.04 -6.98
CA ILE A 115 7.85 -4.94 -7.82
C ILE A 115 7.69 -5.82 -9.06
N ALA A 116 7.27 -7.07 -8.91
CA ALA A 116 7.07 -8.00 -10.03
C ALA A 116 6.05 -7.49 -11.07
N ILE A 117 4.93 -6.90 -10.63
CA ILE A 117 3.92 -6.30 -11.51
C ILE A 117 4.54 -5.16 -12.31
N TYR A 118 5.27 -4.25 -11.66
CA TYR A 118 5.84 -3.11 -12.35
C TYR A 118 7.05 -3.47 -13.21
N THR A 119 7.81 -4.51 -12.89
CA THR A 119 8.97 -4.96 -13.68
C THR A 119 8.62 -6.02 -14.73
N LYS A 120 7.35 -6.46 -14.80
CA LYS A 120 6.86 -7.47 -15.74
C LYS A 120 7.38 -7.25 -17.16
N GLY A 121 7.90 -8.32 -17.76
CA GLY A 121 8.44 -8.34 -19.12
C GLY A 121 9.92 -7.94 -19.23
N ASN A 122 10.60 -7.60 -18.13
CA ASN A 122 12.04 -7.37 -18.12
C ASN A 122 12.79 -8.61 -17.61
N SER A 123 13.39 -9.37 -18.52
CA SER A 123 14.16 -10.58 -18.19
C SER A 123 15.48 -10.32 -17.47
N ASN A 124 15.96 -9.08 -17.45
CA ASN A 124 17.21 -8.69 -16.80
C ASN A 124 17.00 -8.32 -15.33
N ILE A 125 15.76 -8.39 -14.81
CA ILE A 125 15.45 -8.16 -13.40
C ILE A 125 15.04 -9.47 -12.77
N GLU A 126 15.85 -9.95 -11.84
CA GLU A 126 15.54 -11.10 -11.00
C GLU A 126 15.06 -10.62 -9.63
N ILE A 127 14.01 -11.25 -9.09
CA ILE A 127 13.41 -10.89 -7.81
C ILE A 127 13.57 -12.08 -6.87
N TRP A 128 14.31 -11.89 -5.79
CA TRP A 128 14.43 -12.86 -4.71
C TRP A 128 13.71 -12.37 -3.46
N HIS A 129 13.22 -13.34 -2.69
CA HIS A 129 12.56 -13.12 -1.42
C HIS A 129 13.55 -13.41 -0.31
N ALA A 130 13.70 -12.48 0.62
CA ALA A 130 14.46 -12.70 1.84
C ALA A 130 13.60 -12.41 3.06
N SER A 131 14.09 -12.85 4.21
CA SER A 131 13.63 -12.31 5.47
C SER A 131 14.12 -10.85 5.63
N SER A 132 13.89 -10.23 6.80
CA SER A 132 14.55 -8.96 7.14
C SER A 132 16.08 -9.06 7.22
N ILE A 133 16.65 -10.26 7.13
CA ILE A 133 18.07 -10.57 7.18
C ILE A 133 18.49 -11.10 5.81
N ILE A 134 19.59 -10.58 5.29
CA ILE A 134 20.18 -10.95 4.00
C ILE A 134 21.07 -12.18 4.21
N GLU A 135 20.79 -13.24 3.47
CA GLU A 135 21.57 -14.48 3.51
C GLU A 135 22.96 -14.29 2.89
N PRO A 136 24.01 -15.00 3.38
CA PRO A 136 25.39 -14.81 2.93
C PRO A 136 25.61 -14.92 1.41
N TYR A 137 24.88 -15.82 0.73
CA TYR A 137 25.04 -16.05 -0.71
C TYR A 137 24.62 -14.83 -1.56
N ILE A 138 23.81 -13.92 -1.02
CA ILE A 138 23.40 -12.69 -1.72
C ILE A 138 24.60 -11.74 -1.88
N TYR A 139 25.56 -11.76 -0.95
CA TYR A 139 26.79 -10.98 -1.08
C TYR A 139 27.71 -11.52 -2.19
N ASP A 140 27.67 -12.83 -2.44
CA ASP A 140 28.42 -13.42 -3.56
C ASP A 140 27.84 -12.98 -4.91
N GLU A 141 26.52 -12.82 -5.02
CA GLU A 141 25.87 -12.24 -6.20
C GLU A 141 26.30 -10.79 -6.44
N ALA A 142 26.49 -10.00 -5.37
CA ALA A 142 26.92 -8.61 -5.44
C ALA A 142 28.34 -8.43 -6.01
N LYS A 143 29.14 -9.49 -6.08
CA LYS A 143 30.46 -9.49 -6.74
C LYS A 143 30.37 -9.53 -8.26
N THR A 144 29.27 -10.04 -8.82
CA THR A 144 29.14 -10.30 -10.26
C THR A 144 28.10 -9.43 -10.95
N ARG A 145 27.11 -8.93 -10.21
CA ARG A 145 26.02 -8.10 -10.74
C ARG A 145 25.55 -7.04 -9.73
N GLU A 146 24.75 -6.08 -10.20
CA GLU A 146 24.13 -5.11 -9.29
C GLU A 146 23.05 -5.80 -8.46
N VAL A 147 23.20 -5.77 -7.14
CA VAL A 147 22.23 -6.31 -6.19
C VAL A 147 21.67 -5.19 -5.31
N TYR A 148 20.35 -5.15 -5.23
CA TYR A 148 19.60 -4.21 -4.41
C TYR A 148 18.77 -4.94 -3.36
N PHE A 149 18.45 -4.24 -2.27
CA PHE A 149 17.58 -4.73 -1.22
C PHE A 149 16.48 -3.72 -0.93
N ALA A 150 15.22 -4.14 -0.99
CA ALA A 150 14.06 -3.34 -0.62
C ALA A 150 13.41 -3.88 0.65
N VAL A 151 13.26 -3.02 1.65
CA VAL A 151 12.79 -3.39 3.00
C VAL A 151 12.03 -2.24 3.64
N ASN A 152 11.01 -2.55 4.44
CA ASN A 152 10.30 -1.53 5.20
C ASN A 152 11.14 -1.12 6.42
N LYS A 153 11.21 0.19 6.69
CA LYS A 153 11.99 0.76 7.80
C LYS A 153 11.60 0.16 9.15
N SER A 154 10.32 -0.10 9.36
CA SER A 154 9.78 -0.78 10.56
C SER A 154 10.24 -2.23 10.73
N ARG A 155 10.78 -2.85 9.68
CA ARG A 155 11.22 -4.26 9.63
C ARG A 155 12.70 -4.41 9.31
N PHE A 156 13.39 -3.30 9.09
CA PHE A 156 14.79 -3.28 8.73
C PHE A 156 15.67 -3.60 9.94
N VAL A 157 16.58 -4.55 9.75
CA VAL A 157 17.65 -4.83 10.72
C VAL A 157 18.93 -4.20 10.19
N ASN A 158 19.55 -3.34 11.00
CA ASN A 158 20.73 -2.59 10.59
C ASN A 158 21.87 -3.52 10.13
N ASN A 159 22.49 -3.19 9.00
CA ASN A 159 23.54 -3.98 8.39
C ASN A 159 24.61 -3.06 7.76
N PRO A 160 25.90 -3.20 8.12
CA PRO A 160 26.95 -2.31 7.65
C PRO A 160 27.27 -2.43 6.15
N ASN A 161 26.90 -3.55 5.51
CA ASN A 161 27.20 -3.81 4.09
C ASN A 161 26.13 -3.24 3.15
N LEU A 162 25.25 -2.38 3.66
CA LEU A 162 24.16 -1.75 2.90
C LEU A 162 24.38 -0.26 2.74
N GLU A 163 24.36 0.18 1.49
CA GLU A 163 24.39 1.60 1.14
C GLU A 163 22.96 2.06 0.84
N LEU A 164 22.43 3.02 1.63
CA LEU A 164 21.10 3.57 1.40
C LEU A 164 21.09 4.40 0.12
N ILE A 165 20.33 3.95 -0.88
CA ILE A 165 20.16 4.67 -2.15
C ILE A 165 19.01 5.66 -2.02
N LYS A 166 17.89 5.23 -1.44
CA LYS A 166 16.70 6.08 -1.32
C LYS A 166 15.75 5.62 -0.23
N GLU A 167 15.11 6.58 0.42
CA GLU A 167 14.01 6.38 1.37
C GLU A 167 12.72 6.95 0.77
N TYR A 168 11.66 6.14 0.77
CA TYR A 168 10.34 6.50 0.29
C TYR A 168 9.38 6.59 1.48
N PRO A 169 9.17 7.79 2.05
CA PRO A 169 8.34 7.95 3.24
C PRO A 169 6.87 7.64 2.93
N LYS A 170 6.21 6.92 3.83
CA LYS A 170 4.76 6.65 3.77
C LYS A 170 3.98 7.82 4.35
N ALA A 171 2.65 7.72 4.38
CA ALA A 171 1.87 8.73 5.07
C ALA A 171 2.19 8.73 6.58
N LYS A 172 2.27 9.92 7.17
CA LYS A 172 2.39 10.05 8.63
C LYS A 172 1.18 9.37 9.30
N SER A 173 1.45 8.68 10.40
CA SER A 173 0.39 8.10 11.21
C SER A 173 -0.42 9.22 11.88
N LEU A 174 -1.71 8.96 12.06
CA LEU A 174 -2.56 9.81 12.91
C LEU A 174 -2.27 9.59 14.41
N ASP A 175 -1.57 8.52 14.76
CA ASP A 175 -1.05 8.30 16.10
C ASP A 175 0.34 8.91 16.22
N GLU A 176 0.44 10.06 16.89
CA GLU A 176 1.69 10.81 17.06
C GLU A 176 2.79 10.02 17.77
N LYS A 177 2.43 8.95 18.51
CA LYS A 177 3.41 8.07 19.17
C LYS A 177 4.09 7.11 18.19
N LYS A 178 3.51 6.91 17.01
CA LYS A 178 4.03 6.00 16.00
C LYS A 178 4.90 6.77 15.01
N GLY A 179 6.15 6.35 14.87
CA GLY A 179 7.06 6.91 13.86
C GLY A 179 6.54 6.75 12.43
N GLN A 180 7.03 7.58 11.52
CA GLN A 180 6.72 7.45 10.09
C GLN A 180 7.53 6.30 9.49
N ASP A 181 6.83 5.29 8.97
CA ASP A 181 7.46 4.18 8.24
C ASP A 181 7.82 4.61 6.81
N ALA A 182 8.73 3.87 6.19
CA ALA A 182 9.22 4.16 4.85
C ALA A 182 9.65 2.87 4.15
N LEU A 183 9.59 2.85 2.82
CA LEU A 183 10.25 1.82 2.03
C LEU A 183 11.69 2.26 1.76
N LEU A 184 12.66 1.44 2.14
CA LEU A 184 14.08 1.69 1.98
C LEU A 184 14.59 0.89 0.79
N LEU A 185 15.35 1.55 -0.08
CA LEU A 185 16.11 0.91 -1.15
C LEU A 185 17.60 1.02 -0.82
N PHE A 186 18.24 -0.14 -0.67
CA PHE A 186 19.67 -0.26 -0.47
C PHE A 186 20.35 -0.87 -1.69
N LYS A 187 21.61 -0.53 -1.88
CA LYS A 187 22.55 -1.29 -2.70
C LYS A 187 23.36 -2.18 -1.77
N ILE A 188 23.52 -3.45 -2.15
CA ILE A 188 24.36 -4.40 -1.42
C ILE A 188 25.78 -4.27 -1.95
N ASN A 189 26.72 -3.99 -1.06
CA ASN A 189 28.14 -4.00 -1.39
C ASN A 189 28.72 -5.40 -1.12
N PRO A 190 29.60 -5.89 -2.00
CA PRO A 190 30.24 -7.21 -1.86
C PRO A 190 31.18 -7.31 -0.66
#